data_AF-A0A6A6ZX04-F1
#
_entry.id   AF-A0A6A6ZX04-F1
#
_cell.length_a   1.000
_cell.length_b   1.000
_cell.length_c   1.000
_cell.angle_alpha   90.00
_cell.angle_beta   90.00
_cell.angle_gamma   90.00
#
_symmetry.space_group_name_H-M   'P 1'
#
loop_
_entity.id
_entity.type
_entity.pdbx_description
1 polymer ?
#
loop_
_entity_poly.entity_id
_entity_poly.type
_entity_poly.pdbx_seq_one_letter_code
_entity_poly.pdbx_strand_id
1 'polypeptide(L)'
;MLSYTFTLLTLIASTSAFNVWPRQSNSCPSVWTDVSKELQGAFAGCGRDAHGAIRAPFHDCINNGCDGSLVLTDECSRPENAGLSGICTKLKDWSTKYSVSAADMIQFAAATAIAVCPLGPKVRALVGRKDSSNAAPVGLVPSSRDAVDKILAAFSAKGFSSDDVVALMGTHSVAVQVNDDPSQAGKSLDSTPSKYDTTFYKETKDGTAPYSLQSDKLLSNDTQTASTWSKFGDSQDAWAAKFTDAWNRFAVIGNDVGSLADCSSLIQSGSANKRSAMSMPMGARAYARYHS
;
A
#
# COMPACT_ATOMS: atom_id res chain seq x y z
N MET A 1 -7.80 26.43 -61.88
CA MET A 1 -7.94 25.23 -61.02
C MET A 1 -7.74 25.68 -59.59
N LEU A 2 -8.80 25.70 -58.78
CA LEU A 2 -8.75 26.09 -57.36
C LEU A 2 -8.49 24.83 -56.51
N SER A 3 -7.35 24.78 -55.82
CA SER A 3 -7.03 23.70 -54.88
C SER A 3 -7.52 24.07 -53.48
N TYR A 4 -8.40 23.24 -52.92
CA TYR A 4 -8.85 23.32 -51.53
C TYR A 4 -8.07 22.31 -50.69
N THR A 5 -7.27 22.78 -49.74
CA THR A 5 -6.64 21.94 -48.72
C THR A 5 -7.58 21.77 -47.54
N PHE A 6 -8.03 20.54 -47.29
CA PHE A 6 -8.80 20.16 -46.10
C PHE A 6 -7.83 19.87 -44.93
N THR A 7 -7.89 20.69 -43.89
CA THR A 7 -7.18 20.44 -42.63
C THR A 7 -8.04 19.51 -41.77
N LEU A 8 -7.60 18.27 -41.56
CA LEU A 8 -8.28 17.30 -40.70
C LEU A 8 -7.96 17.62 -39.23
N LEU A 9 -8.92 18.19 -38.50
CA LEU A 9 -8.81 18.45 -37.07
C LEU A 9 -9.10 17.13 -36.32
N THR A 10 -8.06 16.44 -35.84
CA THR A 10 -8.21 15.26 -35.00
C THR A 10 -8.64 15.69 -33.58
N LEU A 11 -9.91 15.45 -33.24
CA LEU A 11 -10.36 15.49 -31.85
C LEU A 11 -9.68 14.34 -31.09
N ILE A 12 -8.72 14.66 -30.22
CA ILE A 12 -8.24 13.73 -29.20
C ILE A 12 -9.33 13.73 -28.11
N ALA A 13 -10.18 12.71 -28.13
CA ALA A 13 -11.08 12.46 -27.01
C ALA A 13 -10.22 12.02 -25.82
N SER A 14 -10.02 12.92 -24.85
CA SER A 14 -9.50 12.56 -23.54
C SER A 14 -10.51 11.62 -22.88
N THR A 15 -10.28 10.31 -22.99
CA THR A 15 -10.99 9.33 -22.18
C THR A 15 -10.49 9.48 -20.76
N SER A 16 -11.11 10.37 -20.00
CA SER A 16 -11.13 10.24 -18.54
C SER A 16 -11.68 8.85 -18.28
N ALA A 17 -10.82 7.93 -17.85
CA ALA A 17 -11.23 6.61 -17.41
C ALA A 17 -12.19 6.81 -16.24
N PHE A 18 -13.49 6.84 -16.52
CA PHE A 18 -14.50 6.80 -15.49
C PHE A 18 -14.25 5.50 -14.72
N ASN A 19 -14.06 5.63 -13.41
CA ASN A 19 -13.95 4.55 -12.43
C ASN A 19 -15.26 3.74 -12.38
N VAL A 20 -15.59 3.04 -13.47
CA VAL A 20 -16.66 2.06 -13.52
C VAL A 20 -16.05 0.75 -13.05
N TRP A 21 -15.81 0.66 -11.75
CA TRP A 21 -15.47 -0.60 -11.11
C TRP A 21 -16.74 -1.47 -11.08
N PRO A 22 -16.68 -2.75 -11.51
CA PRO A 22 -17.87 -3.58 -11.60
C PRO A 22 -18.51 -3.79 -10.23
N ARG A 23 -19.85 -3.82 -10.23
CA ARG A 23 -20.69 -4.02 -9.06
C ARG A 23 -20.65 -5.50 -8.66
N GLN A 24 -19.80 -5.81 -7.68
CA GLN A 24 -19.88 -6.89 -6.68
C GLN A 24 -20.70 -8.14 -7.08
N SER A 25 -20.04 -9.24 -7.43
CA SER A 25 -20.68 -10.55 -7.57
C SER A 25 -19.85 -11.63 -6.89
N ASN A 26 -20.08 -11.82 -5.58
CA ASN A 26 -19.95 -13.04 -4.77
C ASN A 26 -19.84 -12.63 -3.29
N SER A 27 -20.59 -13.29 -2.41
CA SER A 27 -20.49 -13.06 -0.96
C SER A 27 -19.09 -13.43 -0.46
N CYS A 28 -18.49 -12.60 0.40
CA CYS A 28 -17.21 -12.90 1.03
C CYS A 28 -17.25 -14.29 1.74
N PRO A 29 -16.33 -15.21 1.43
CA PRO A 29 -16.30 -16.52 2.07
C PRO A 29 -16.13 -16.42 3.59
N SER A 30 -16.88 -17.22 4.36
CA SER A 30 -16.96 -17.10 5.82
C SER A 30 -15.60 -17.27 6.53
N VAL A 31 -14.69 -18.08 5.97
CA VAL A 31 -13.33 -18.30 6.48
C VAL A 31 -12.56 -17.00 6.70
N TRP A 32 -12.80 -15.98 5.88
CA TRP A 32 -12.14 -14.68 6.00
C TRP A 32 -12.50 -13.93 7.28
N THR A 33 -13.59 -14.29 7.95
CA THR A 33 -13.93 -13.74 9.28
C THR A 33 -12.90 -14.17 10.31
N ASP A 34 -12.46 -15.44 10.27
CA ASP A 34 -11.48 -15.97 11.22
C ASP A 34 -10.06 -15.55 10.85
N VAL A 35 -9.74 -15.51 9.55
CA VAL A 35 -8.50 -14.91 9.05
C VAL A 35 -8.38 -13.45 9.51
N SER A 36 -9.44 -12.65 9.38
CA SER A 36 -9.45 -11.26 9.83
C SER A 36 -9.17 -11.11 11.32
N LYS A 37 -9.73 -11.97 12.18
CA LYS A 37 -9.48 -11.90 13.64
C LYS A 37 -8.03 -12.23 13.97
N GLU A 38 -7.48 -13.28 13.35
CA GLU A 38 -6.09 -13.69 13.52
C GLU A 38 -5.12 -12.56 13.13
N LEU A 39 -5.32 -11.99 11.93
CA LEU A 39 -4.44 -10.94 11.40
C LEU A 39 -4.55 -9.63 12.20
N GLN A 40 -5.74 -9.27 12.68
CA GLN A 40 -5.91 -8.10 13.57
C GLN A 40 -5.08 -8.25 14.86
N GLY A 41 -5.06 -9.46 15.44
CA GLY A 41 -4.23 -9.76 16.60
C GLY A 41 -2.73 -9.73 16.26
N ALA A 42 -2.35 -10.36 15.15
CA ALA A 42 -0.96 -10.45 14.70
C ALA A 42 -0.33 -9.09 14.37
N PHE A 43 -1.12 -8.14 13.88
CA PHE A 43 -0.65 -6.80 13.47
C PHE A 43 -0.90 -5.72 14.53
N ALA A 44 -1.42 -6.09 15.70
CA ALA A 44 -1.67 -5.15 16.78
C ALA A 44 -0.38 -4.36 17.13
N GLY A 45 -0.51 -3.03 17.18
CA GLY A 45 0.59 -2.13 17.47
C GLY A 45 1.43 -1.69 16.27
N CYS A 46 1.10 -2.11 15.04
CA CYS A 46 1.82 -1.72 13.83
C CYS A 46 3.34 -1.99 13.97
N GLY A 47 3.67 -3.26 14.15
CA GLY A 47 5.05 -3.73 14.32
C GLY A 47 5.60 -4.42 13.08
N ARG A 48 6.72 -5.12 13.25
CA ARG A 48 7.48 -5.79 12.18
C ARG A 48 6.61 -6.65 11.24
N ASP A 49 5.69 -7.43 11.78
CA ASP A 49 4.82 -8.29 10.96
C ASP A 49 3.85 -7.46 10.09
N ALA A 50 3.31 -6.36 10.64
CA ALA A 50 2.46 -5.43 9.89
C ALA A 50 3.26 -4.74 8.77
N HIS A 51 4.48 -4.28 9.05
CA HIS A 51 5.36 -3.64 8.06
C HIS A 51 5.69 -4.62 6.92
N GLY A 52 6.04 -5.86 7.29
CA GLY A 52 6.28 -6.92 6.32
C GLY A 52 5.06 -7.23 5.46
N ALA A 53 3.87 -7.28 6.07
CA ALA A 53 2.63 -7.56 5.36
C ALA A 53 2.25 -6.43 4.39
N ILE A 54 2.54 -5.17 4.75
CA ILE A 54 2.34 -4.00 3.86
C ILE A 54 3.33 -4.02 2.69
N ARG A 55 4.58 -4.46 2.93
CA ARG A 55 5.61 -4.57 1.89
C ARG A 55 5.36 -5.73 0.92
N ALA A 56 4.84 -6.85 1.39
CA ALA A 56 4.72 -8.08 0.60
C ALA A 56 3.95 -7.91 -0.74
N PRO A 57 2.80 -7.21 -0.84
CA PRO A 57 2.12 -6.97 -2.09
C PRO A 57 2.99 -6.35 -3.18
N PHE A 58 3.88 -5.40 -2.84
CA PHE A 58 4.76 -4.79 -3.83
C PHE A 58 5.68 -5.84 -4.47
N HIS A 59 6.26 -6.69 -3.63
CA HIS A 59 7.20 -7.73 -4.07
C HIS A 59 6.52 -8.92 -4.77
N ASP A 60 5.24 -9.17 -4.51
CA ASP A 60 4.44 -10.16 -5.23
C ASP A 60 3.96 -9.60 -6.59
N CYS A 61 3.36 -8.41 -6.59
CA CYS A 61 2.58 -7.94 -7.74
C CYS A 61 3.40 -7.28 -8.86
N ILE A 62 4.53 -6.62 -8.55
CA ILE A 62 5.17 -5.70 -9.51
C ILE A 62 5.71 -6.41 -10.77
N ASN A 63 6.07 -7.70 -10.67
CA ASN A 63 6.64 -8.45 -11.77
C ASN A 63 5.55 -9.16 -12.61
N ASN A 64 4.94 -10.20 -12.04
CA ASN A 64 4.01 -11.14 -12.68
C ASN A 64 2.55 -10.97 -12.26
N GLY A 65 2.24 -10.00 -11.39
CA GLY A 65 0.91 -9.77 -10.85
C GLY A 65 0.72 -10.42 -9.49
N CYS A 66 -0.39 -10.07 -8.84
CA CYS A 66 -0.66 -10.52 -7.47
C CYS A 66 -1.14 -11.98 -7.51
N ASP A 67 -0.20 -12.93 -7.51
CA ASP A 67 -0.49 -14.36 -7.74
C ASP A 67 0.09 -15.28 -6.66
N GLY A 68 0.66 -14.71 -5.58
CA GLY A 68 1.18 -15.47 -4.45
C GLY A 68 2.53 -16.14 -4.71
N SER A 69 3.13 -15.98 -5.89
CA SER A 69 4.41 -16.62 -6.22
C SER A 69 5.51 -16.24 -5.24
N LEU A 70 5.43 -15.03 -4.64
CA LEU A 70 6.37 -14.56 -3.62
C LEU A 70 6.59 -15.58 -2.49
N VAL A 71 5.51 -16.15 -1.95
CA VAL A 71 5.55 -17.07 -0.78
C VAL A 71 5.39 -18.54 -1.14
N LEU A 72 4.88 -18.82 -2.34
CA LEU A 72 4.73 -20.18 -2.87
C LEU A 72 6.01 -20.71 -3.51
N THR A 73 6.93 -19.81 -3.88
CA THR A 73 8.23 -20.14 -4.48
C THR A 73 9.36 -19.62 -3.60
N ASP A 74 10.62 -19.89 -3.98
CA ASP A 74 11.81 -19.45 -3.23
C ASP A 74 12.13 -17.95 -3.39
N GLU A 75 11.17 -17.13 -3.84
CA GLU A 75 11.33 -15.70 -4.07
C GLU A 75 11.72 -14.91 -2.81
N CYS A 76 11.16 -15.22 -1.64
CA CYS A 76 11.51 -14.53 -0.39
C CYS A 76 12.94 -14.76 0.11
N SER A 77 13.69 -15.67 -0.52
CA SER A 77 15.12 -15.90 -0.24
C SER A 77 16.04 -15.07 -1.14
N ARG A 78 15.49 -14.43 -2.19
CA ARG A 78 16.26 -13.67 -3.16
C ARG A 78 16.75 -12.33 -2.59
N PRO A 79 17.90 -11.81 -3.04
CA PRO A 79 18.47 -10.55 -2.56
C PRO A 79 17.50 -9.36 -2.66
N GLU A 80 16.74 -9.24 -3.74
CA GLU A 80 15.75 -8.17 -3.94
C GLU A 80 14.60 -8.18 -2.92
N ASN A 81 14.36 -9.33 -2.28
CA ASN A 81 13.30 -9.56 -1.30
C ASN A 81 13.85 -9.67 0.14
N ALA A 82 15.13 -9.31 0.35
CA ALA A 82 15.77 -9.40 1.66
C ALA A 82 14.95 -8.68 2.74
N GLY A 83 14.80 -9.35 3.89
CA GLY A 83 13.99 -8.90 5.03
C GLY A 83 12.55 -9.39 5.03
N LEU A 84 12.02 -9.97 3.93
CA LEU A 84 10.66 -10.49 3.87
C LEU A 84 10.49 -11.93 4.39
N SER A 85 11.58 -12.71 4.51
CA SER A 85 11.47 -14.16 4.79
C SER A 85 10.61 -14.49 6.02
N GLY A 86 10.73 -13.70 7.10
CA GLY A 86 9.93 -13.92 8.31
C GLY A 86 8.42 -13.73 8.11
N ILE A 87 8.00 -12.70 7.37
CA ILE A 87 6.58 -12.49 7.07
C ILE A 87 6.09 -13.47 5.99
N CYS A 88 6.92 -13.84 5.02
CA CYS A 88 6.58 -14.84 4.02
C CYS A 88 6.23 -16.19 4.65
N THR A 89 7.01 -16.65 5.63
CA THR A 89 6.70 -17.87 6.39
C THR A 89 5.33 -17.76 7.06
N LYS A 90 5.04 -16.66 7.75
CA LYS A 90 3.74 -16.44 8.40
C LYS A 90 2.57 -16.42 7.40
N LEU A 91 2.74 -15.73 6.27
CA LEU A 91 1.72 -15.65 5.22
C LEU A 91 1.43 -17.04 4.63
N LYS A 92 2.46 -17.86 4.40
CA LYS A 92 2.33 -19.25 3.96
C LYS A 92 1.68 -20.14 5.01
N ASP A 93 2.04 -19.98 6.28
CA ASP A 93 1.47 -20.75 7.38
C ASP A 93 -0.01 -20.41 7.58
N TRP A 94 -0.38 -19.11 7.50
CA TRP A 94 -1.77 -18.69 7.56
C TRP A 94 -2.58 -19.14 6.35
N SER A 95 -2.04 -19.04 5.12
CA SER A 95 -2.77 -19.53 3.94
C SER A 95 -3.05 -21.03 4.04
N THR A 96 -2.07 -21.80 4.51
CA THR A 96 -2.21 -23.25 4.77
C THR A 96 -3.21 -23.53 5.88
N LYS A 97 -3.09 -22.84 7.04
CA LYS A 97 -3.97 -23.01 8.21
C LYS A 97 -5.44 -22.81 7.86
N TYR A 98 -5.75 -21.80 7.04
CA TYR A 98 -7.12 -21.45 6.67
C TYR A 98 -7.57 -22.05 5.33
N SER A 99 -6.71 -22.81 4.64
CA SER A 99 -7.00 -23.38 3.31
C SER A 99 -7.49 -22.32 2.31
N VAL A 100 -6.82 -21.17 2.29
CA VAL A 100 -7.05 -20.08 1.32
C VAL A 100 -5.83 -19.91 0.43
N SER A 101 -6.00 -19.27 -0.72
CA SER A 101 -4.87 -19.01 -1.62
C SER A 101 -3.82 -18.12 -0.95
N ALA A 102 -2.56 -18.36 -1.25
CA ALA A 102 -1.47 -17.52 -0.76
C ALA A 102 -1.55 -16.10 -1.34
N ALA A 103 -1.96 -15.98 -2.60
CA ALA A 103 -2.22 -14.71 -3.27
C ALA A 103 -3.24 -13.86 -2.49
N ASP A 104 -4.36 -14.44 -2.07
CA ASP A 104 -5.35 -13.71 -1.28
C ASP A 104 -4.85 -13.42 0.13
N MET A 105 -4.12 -14.35 0.76
CA MET A 105 -3.58 -14.14 2.10
C MET A 105 -2.62 -12.93 2.14
N ILE A 106 -1.75 -12.77 1.14
CA ILE A 106 -0.85 -11.60 1.02
C ILE A 106 -1.66 -10.29 0.98
N GLN A 107 -2.66 -10.20 0.10
CA GLN A 107 -3.42 -8.98 -0.12
C GLN A 107 -4.36 -8.65 1.05
N PHE A 108 -4.98 -9.66 1.64
CA PHE A 108 -5.86 -9.49 2.80
C PHE A 108 -5.06 -9.12 4.06
N ALA A 109 -3.89 -9.73 4.26
CA ALA A 109 -2.96 -9.37 5.32
C ALA A 109 -2.50 -7.92 5.21
N ALA A 110 -2.13 -7.48 4.01
CA ALA A 110 -1.75 -6.10 3.79
C ALA A 110 -2.90 -5.13 4.08
N ALA A 111 -4.11 -5.38 3.56
CA ALA A 111 -5.28 -4.54 3.84
C ALA A 111 -5.60 -4.46 5.35
N THR A 112 -5.43 -5.57 6.08
CA THR A 112 -5.60 -5.62 7.53
C THR A 112 -4.51 -4.82 8.24
N ALA A 113 -3.24 -5.00 7.86
CA ALA A 113 -2.10 -4.29 8.45
C ALA A 113 -2.22 -2.77 8.25
N ILE A 114 -2.57 -2.31 7.03
CA ILE A 114 -2.80 -0.88 6.75
C ILE A 114 -3.86 -0.33 7.71
N ALA A 115 -5.01 -0.99 7.84
CA ALA A 115 -6.10 -0.49 8.68
C ALA A 115 -5.78 -0.54 10.18
N VAL A 116 -5.02 -1.54 10.64
CA VAL A 116 -4.63 -1.68 12.05
C VAL A 116 -3.61 -0.61 12.46
N CYS A 117 -2.71 -0.24 11.57
CA CYS A 117 -1.78 0.85 11.80
C CYS A 117 -2.53 2.18 12.04
N PRO A 118 -2.27 2.90 13.15
CA PRO A 118 -2.86 4.21 13.41
C PRO A 118 -2.73 5.15 12.21
N LEU A 119 -3.80 5.89 11.89
CA LEU A 119 -3.89 6.80 10.73
C LEU A 119 -3.86 6.11 9.35
N GLY A 120 -3.73 4.79 9.30
CA GLY A 120 -3.77 4.03 8.07
C GLY A 120 -5.14 4.08 7.38
N PRO A 121 -5.18 4.35 6.07
CA PRO A 121 -6.44 4.40 5.33
C PRO A 121 -7.07 3.01 5.19
N LYS A 122 -8.39 2.96 5.03
CA LYS A 122 -9.06 1.71 4.68
C LYS A 122 -8.98 1.47 3.18
N VAL A 123 -8.37 0.35 2.79
CA VAL A 123 -8.31 -0.13 1.41
C VAL A 123 -9.22 -1.33 1.21
N ARG A 124 -9.51 -1.70 -0.05
CA ARG A 124 -10.32 -2.87 -0.35
C ARG A 124 -9.57 -4.17 -0.03
N ALA A 125 -10.31 -5.16 0.43
CA ALA A 125 -9.84 -6.53 0.56
C ALA A 125 -10.67 -7.42 -0.35
N LEU A 126 -10.17 -7.64 -1.57
CA LEU A 126 -10.79 -8.54 -2.54
C LEU A 126 -10.12 -9.91 -2.44
N VAL A 127 -10.88 -10.98 -2.64
CA VAL A 127 -10.40 -12.38 -2.57
C VAL A 127 -10.94 -13.20 -3.73
N GLY A 128 -10.28 -14.29 -4.08
CA GLY A 128 -10.58 -15.15 -5.23
C GLY A 128 -9.42 -15.29 -6.22
N ARG A 129 -8.20 -14.86 -5.86
CA ARG A 129 -7.02 -14.98 -6.71
C ARG A 129 -6.59 -16.43 -6.85
N LYS A 130 -6.08 -16.78 -8.02
CA LYS A 130 -5.49 -18.08 -8.30
C LYS A 130 -4.01 -18.03 -7.97
N ASP A 131 -3.55 -18.98 -7.16
CA ASP A 131 -2.14 -19.15 -6.84
C ASP A 131 -1.32 -19.55 -8.09
N SER A 132 -0.10 -19.03 -8.16
CA SER A 132 0.91 -19.37 -9.14
C SER A 132 2.09 -20.09 -8.50
N SER A 133 2.51 -21.20 -9.10
CA SER A 133 3.75 -21.91 -8.76
C SER A 133 4.94 -21.45 -9.60
N ASN A 134 4.74 -20.47 -10.50
CA ASN A 134 5.79 -19.96 -11.35
C ASN A 134 6.41 -18.75 -10.68
N ALA A 135 7.71 -18.82 -10.40
CA ALA A 135 8.40 -17.73 -9.75
C ALA A 135 8.53 -16.52 -10.69
N ALA A 136 8.47 -15.31 -10.14
CA ALA A 136 8.69 -14.08 -10.89
C ALA A 136 10.10 -14.04 -11.51
N PRO A 137 10.29 -13.33 -12.64
CA PRO A 137 11.62 -13.05 -13.16
C PRO A 137 12.49 -12.28 -12.15
N VAL A 138 13.79 -12.58 -12.13
CA VAL A 138 14.76 -11.91 -11.25
C VAL A 138 15.11 -10.52 -11.79
N GLY A 139 15.38 -9.57 -10.89
CA GLY A 139 15.96 -8.27 -11.24
C GLY A 139 14.98 -7.22 -11.77
N LEU A 140 13.66 -7.49 -11.69
CA LEU A 140 12.61 -6.57 -12.13
C LEU A 140 11.97 -5.76 -10.99
N VAL A 141 12.21 -6.13 -9.72
CA VAL A 141 11.78 -5.35 -8.56
C VAL A 141 12.63 -4.07 -8.49
N PRO A 142 12.04 -2.87 -8.47
CA PRO A 142 12.76 -1.61 -8.25
C PRO A 142 13.66 -1.66 -7.01
N SER A 143 14.93 -1.29 -7.18
CA SER A 143 15.91 -1.20 -6.10
C SER A 143 15.84 0.14 -5.38
N SER A 144 16.21 0.14 -4.10
CA SER A 144 16.40 1.36 -3.31
C SER A 144 17.45 2.31 -3.88
N ARG A 145 18.28 1.85 -4.83
CA ARG A 145 19.35 2.61 -5.50
C ARG A 145 19.08 2.90 -6.98
N ASP A 146 17.92 2.50 -7.50
CA ASP A 146 17.57 2.77 -8.89
C ASP A 146 17.33 4.26 -9.14
N ALA A 147 17.59 4.69 -10.38
CA ALA A 147 17.25 6.02 -10.86
C ALA A 147 15.73 6.22 -10.92
N VAL A 148 15.27 7.46 -10.77
CA VAL A 148 13.84 7.82 -10.76
C VAL A 148 13.13 7.31 -12.00
N ASP A 149 13.69 7.52 -13.19
CA ASP A 149 13.07 7.08 -14.45
C ASP A 149 12.88 5.57 -14.52
N LYS A 150 13.80 4.79 -13.96
CA LYS A 150 13.66 3.32 -13.92
C LYS A 150 12.51 2.90 -13.01
N ILE A 151 12.38 3.54 -11.84
CA ILE A 151 11.29 3.28 -10.90
C ILE A 151 9.96 3.67 -11.55
N LEU A 152 9.84 4.89 -12.07
CA LEU A 152 8.62 5.38 -12.72
C LEU A 152 8.25 4.52 -13.94
N ALA A 153 9.22 4.08 -14.74
CA ALA A 153 8.98 3.18 -15.87
C ALA A 153 8.34 1.85 -15.44
N ALA A 154 8.84 1.22 -14.37
CA ALA A 154 8.29 -0.04 -13.86
C ALA A 154 6.81 0.09 -13.44
N PHE A 155 6.44 1.18 -12.78
CA PHE A 155 5.06 1.46 -12.38
C PHE A 155 4.18 1.89 -13.56
N SER A 156 4.70 2.69 -14.49
CA SER A 156 3.97 3.11 -15.68
C SER A 156 3.59 1.93 -16.58
N ALA A 157 4.43 0.89 -16.65
CA ALA A 157 4.15 -0.36 -17.35
C ALA A 157 2.95 -1.13 -16.76
N LYS A 158 2.54 -0.78 -15.53
CA LYS A 158 1.35 -1.32 -14.84
C LYS A 158 0.19 -0.30 -14.78
N GLY A 159 0.31 0.84 -15.47
CA GLY A 159 -0.73 1.87 -15.55
C GLY A 159 -0.77 2.85 -14.39
N PHE A 160 0.35 3.06 -13.68
CA PHE A 160 0.45 4.02 -12.58
C PHE A 160 1.19 5.29 -13.01
N SER A 161 0.65 6.46 -12.63
CA SER A 161 1.32 7.75 -12.85
C SER A 161 2.40 8.02 -11.81
N SER A 162 3.24 9.04 -12.01
CA SER A 162 4.21 9.49 -11.00
C SER A 162 3.52 9.83 -9.66
N ASP A 163 2.35 10.47 -9.69
CA ASP A 163 1.56 10.75 -8.49
C ASP A 163 1.09 9.49 -7.77
N ASP A 164 0.76 8.42 -8.51
CA ASP A 164 0.41 7.14 -7.92
C ASP A 164 1.62 6.51 -7.23
N VAL A 165 2.80 6.57 -7.85
CA VAL A 165 4.05 6.08 -7.26
C VAL A 165 4.33 6.81 -5.96
N VAL A 166 4.29 8.15 -5.98
CA VAL A 166 4.52 8.96 -4.77
C VAL A 166 3.50 8.61 -3.69
N ALA A 167 2.22 8.38 -4.04
CA ALA A 167 1.23 7.96 -3.05
C ALA A 167 1.57 6.61 -2.41
N LEU A 168 1.93 5.60 -3.22
CA LEU A 168 2.30 4.26 -2.79
C LEU A 168 3.58 4.24 -1.94
N MET A 169 4.50 5.17 -2.16
CA MET A 169 5.69 5.35 -1.30
C MET A 169 5.33 5.72 0.14
N GLY A 170 4.10 6.19 0.41
CA GLY A 170 3.61 6.37 1.77
C GLY A 170 3.75 5.13 2.64
N THR A 171 3.80 3.92 2.06
CA THR A 171 4.12 2.66 2.78
C THR A 171 5.42 2.73 3.58
N HIS A 172 6.37 3.59 3.19
CA HIS A 172 7.62 3.81 3.92
C HIS A 172 7.42 4.53 5.26
N SER A 173 6.26 5.16 5.52
CA SER A 173 5.93 5.73 6.85
C SER A 173 5.79 4.65 7.94
N VAL A 174 5.55 3.40 7.56
CA VAL A 174 5.52 2.25 8.48
C VAL A 174 6.55 1.21 8.07
N ALA A 175 7.80 1.65 7.91
CA ALA A 175 8.89 0.81 7.44
C ALA A 175 10.18 0.96 8.26
N VAL A 176 10.93 -0.14 8.33
CA VAL A 176 12.24 -0.24 8.95
C VAL A 176 13.19 -0.93 7.99
N GLN A 177 14.37 -0.34 7.77
CA GLN A 177 15.40 -0.94 6.95
C GLN A 177 16.28 -1.85 7.81
N VAL A 178 16.57 -3.05 7.30
CA VAL A 178 17.49 -4.01 7.95
C VAL A 178 18.64 -4.37 7.02
N ASN A 179 18.38 -4.39 5.71
CA ASN A 179 19.30 -4.96 4.71
C ASN A 179 19.83 -3.93 3.70
N ASP A 180 19.29 -2.70 3.66
CA ASP A 180 19.72 -1.69 2.69
C ASP A 180 21.10 -1.12 3.05
N ASP A 181 21.30 -0.81 4.33
CA ASP A 181 22.61 -0.55 4.92
C ASP A 181 22.73 -1.35 6.23
N PRO A 182 23.43 -2.51 6.20
CA PRO A 182 23.61 -3.34 7.37
C PRO A 182 24.28 -2.64 8.55
N SER A 183 25.07 -1.58 8.31
CA SER A 183 25.70 -0.80 9.40
C SER A 183 24.70 0.07 10.17
N GLN A 184 23.51 0.29 9.59
CA GLN A 184 22.44 1.09 10.16
C GLN A 184 21.14 0.28 10.36
N ALA A 185 21.26 -1.05 10.39
CA ALA A 185 20.12 -1.96 10.47
C ALA A 185 19.20 -1.63 11.66
N GLY A 186 17.89 -1.69 11.44
CA GLY A 186 16.86 -1.38 12.43
C GLY A 186 16.40 0.08 12.45
N LYS A 187 16.99 0.96 11.63
CA LYS A 187 16.50 2.33 11.49
C LYS A 187 15.21 2.39 10.67
N SER A 188 14.24 3.15 11.16
CA SER A 188 13.00 3.47 10.45
C SER A 188 13.21 4.50 9.34
N LEU A 189 12.29 4.51 8.37
CA LEU A 189 12.32 5.46 7.26
C LEU A 189 11.67 6.82 7.59
N ASP A 190 11.03 6.91 8.76
CA ASP A 190 10.61 8.15 9.41
C ASP A 190 10.71 8.03 10.94
N SER A 191 10.41 9.08 11.69
CA SER A 191 10.46 9.08 13.17
C SER A 191 9.25 8.43 13.85
N THR A 192 8.23 8.01 13.10
CA THR A 192 6.96 7.47 13.60
C THR A 192 6.58 6.13 12.96
N PRO A 193 7.47 5.11 12.95
CA PRO A 193 7.29 3.89 12.13
C PRO A 193 6.09 3.01 12.51
N SER A 194 5.38 3.30 13.60
CA SER A 194 4.15 2.61 14.02
C SER A 194 2.89 3.43 13.77
N LYS A 195 2.98 4.54 13.03
CA LYS A 195 1.86 5.38 12.61
C LYS A 195 1.95 5.55 11.10
N TYR A 196 0.85 5.30 10.41
CA TYR A 196 0.80 5.40 8.96
C TYR A 196 0.36 6.80 8.55
N ASP A 197 1.25 7.76 8.82
CA ASP A 197 1.02 9.17 8.60
C ASP A 197 1.88 9.71 7.44
N THR A 198 2.06 11.03 7.40
CA THR A 198 2.76 11.73 6.30
C THR A 198 4.13 12.26 6.73
N THR A 199 4.62 11.87 7.91
CA THR A 199 5.93 12.26 8.46
C THR A 199 7.06 11.89 7.52
N PHE A 200 7.02 10.67 6.94
CA PHE A 200 7.94 10.20 5.90
C PHE A 200 8.24 11.22 4.80
N TYR A 201 7.21 11.89 4.25
CA TYR A 201 7.41 12.83 3.15
C TYR A 201 8.23 14.05 3.59
N LYS A 202 7.92 14.64 4.74
CA LYS A 202 8.64 15.82 5.25
C LYS A 202 10.06 15.46 5.63
N GLU A 203 10.23 14.41 6.43
CA GLU A 203 11.54 14.04 6.95
C GLU A 203 12.52 13.57 5.87
N THR A 204 12.02 12.90 4.83
CA THR A 204 12.85 12.55 3.66
C THR A 204 13.29 13.79 2.88
N LYS A 205 12.39 14.77 2.71
CA LYS A 205 12.68 16.00 1.96
C LYS A 205 13.63 16.92 2.72
N ASP A 206 13.46 17.00 4.05
CA ASP A 206 14.26 17.83 4.94
C ASP A 206 15.58 17.16 5.35
N GLY A 207 15.75 15.86 5.06
CA GLY A 207 16.93 15.08 5.43
C GLY A 207 17.04 14.79 6.92
N THR A 208 15.90 14.77 7.63
CA THR A 208 15.81 14.60 9.09
C THR A 208 15.35 13.20 9.51
N ALA A 209 14.93 12.36 8.55
CA ALA A 209 14.52 10.99 8.84
C ALA A 209 15.66 10.18 9.47
N PRO A 210 15.38 9.20 10.35
CA PRO A 210 16.41 8.34 10.93
C PRO A 210 17.27 7.65 9.86
N TYR A 211 16.63 7.24 8.76
CA TYR A 211 17.27 6.75 7.54
C TYR A 211 16.41 7.11 6.32
N SER A 212 17.05 7.35 5.17
CA SER A 212 16.33 7.50 3.90
C SER A 212 17.04 6.72 2.80
N LEU A 213 16.27 5.91 2.07
CA LEU A 213 16.76 5.21 0.89
C LEU A 213 17.20 6.22 -0.17
N GLN A 214 18.15 5.83 -1.04
CA GLN A 214 18.63 6.75 -2.08
C GLN A 214 17.51 7.14 -3.04
N SER A 215 16.72 6.16 -3.48
CA SER A 215 15.54 6.35 -4.33
C SER A 215 14.53 7.32 -3.71
N ASP A 216 14.24 7.20 -2.41
CA ASP A 216 13.33 8.12 -1.70
C ASP A 216 13.83 9.57 -1.76
N LYS A 217 15.13 9.79 -1.54
CA LYS A 217 15.75 11.12 -1.65
C LYS A 217 15.68 11.68 -3.07
N LEU A 218 15.83 10.82 -4.07
CA LEU A 218 15.75 11.23 -5.47
C LEU A 218 14.31 11.57 -5.85
N LEU A 219 13.34 10.72 -5.49
CA LEU A 219 11.91 10.93 -5.76
C LEU A 219 11.35 12.15 -5.01
N SER A 220 11.88 12.51 -3.85
CA SER A 220 11.44 13.72 -3.13
C SER A 220 11.85 15.03 -3.79
N ASN A 221 12.85 14.99 -4.68
CA ASN A 221 13.45 16.15 -5.34
C ASN A 221 13.27 16.15 -6.87
N ASP A 222 12.84 15.04 -7.48
CA ASP A 222 12.70 14.94 -8.93
C ASP A 222 11.56 15.82 -9.48
N THR A 223 11.76 16.38 -10.67
CA THR A 223 10.80 17.30 -11.31
C THR A 223 9.42 16.69 -11.57
N GLN A 224 9.32 15.37 -11.70
CA GLN A 224 8.07 14.64 -11.97
C GLN A 224 7.27 14.32 -10.70
N THR A 225 7.91 14.38 -9.53
CA THR A 225 7.34 13.86 -8.26
C THR A 225 7.39 14.85 -7.11
N ALA A 226 8.31 15.81 -7.10
CA ALA A 226 8.58 16.69 -5.96
C ALA A 226 7.38 17.55 -5.53
N SER A 227 6.54 17.97 -6.49
CA SER A 227 5.32 18.74 -6.18
C SER A 227 4.30 17.89 -5.42
N THR A 228 4.03 16.68 -5.92
CA THR A 228 3.12 15.72 -5.27
C THR A 228 3.66 15.23 -3.95
N TRP A 229 4.98 15.04 -3.84
CA TRP A 229 5.66 14.71 -2.60
C TRP A 229 5.39 15.75 -1.50
N SER A 230 5.59 17.04 -1.81
CA SER A 230 5.30 18.13 -0.88
C SER A 230 3.81 18.19 -0.52
N LYS A 231 2.92 18.05 -1.50
CA LYS A 231 1.47 18.04 -1.28
C LYS A 231 1.03 16.96 -0.27
N PHE A 232 1.60 15.75 -0.36
CA PHE A 232 1.28 14.68 0.57
C PHE A 232 1.90 14.89 1.95
N GLY A 233 3.11 15.45 2.03
CA GLY A 233 3.66 15.90 3.31
C GLY A 233 2.72 16.88 4.03
N ASP A 234 2.07 17.78 3.31
CA ASP A 234 1.21 18.80 3.91
C ASP A 234 -0.22 18.33 4.24
N SER A 235 -0.66 17.18 3.74
CA SER A 235 -2.05 16.75 3.89
C SER A 235 -2.19 15.23 3.96
N GLN A 236 -2.48 14.75 5.19
CA GLN A 236 -2.85 13.36 5.46
C GLN A 236 -4.04 12.92 4.59
N ASP A 237 -5.08 13.74 4.45
CA ASP A 237 -6.28 13.38 3.70
C ASP A 237 -6.00 13.29 2.19
N ALA A 238 -5.22 14.24 1.64
CA ALA A 238 -4.87 14.20 0.22
C ALA A 238 -4.02 12.97 -0.11
N TRP A 239 -3.06 12.63 0.76
CA TRP A 239 -2.27 11.41 0.64
C TRP A 239 -3.17 10.17 0.75
N ALA A 240 -3.97 10.05 1.81
CA ALA A 240 -4.81 8.89 2.08
C ALA A 240 -5.80 8.61 0.94
N ALA A 241 -6.40 9.65 0.36
CA ALA A 241 -7.30 9.53 -0.79
C ALA A 241 -6.58 8.97 -2.02
N LYS A 242 -5.41 9.52 -2.38
CA LYS A 242 -4.64 9.06 -3.54
C LYS A 242 -4.04 7.67 -3.31
N PHE A 243 -3.53 7.41 -2.11
CA PHE A 243 -3.01 6.10 -1.71
C PHE A 243 -4.09 5.03 -1.83
N THR A 244 -5.31 5.30 -1.34
CA THR A 244 -6.41 4.32 -1.40
C THR A 244 -6.78 4.01 -2.85
N ASP A 245 -6.84 5.01 -3.74
CA ASP A 245 -7.07 4.80 -5.17
C ASP A 245 -5.97 3.95 -5.82
N ALA A 246 -4.70 4.33 -5.64
CA ALA A 246 -3.56 3.65 -6.21
C ALA A 246 -3.43 2.22 -5.67
N TRP A 247 -3.55 2.02 -4.35
CA TRP A 247 -3.49 0.72 -3.70
C TRP A 247 -4.58 -0.23 -4.22
N ASN A 248 -5.81 0.27 -4.36
CA ASN A 248 -6.93 -0.54 -4.84
C ASN A 248 -6.79 -1.02 -6.28
N ARG A 249 -6.00 -0.33 -7.11
CA ARG A 249 -5.58 -0.78 -8.45
C ARG A 249 -4.36 -1.70 -8.36
N PHE A 250 -3.42 -1.39 -7.47
CA PHE A 250 -2.20 -2.16 -7.29
C PHE A 250 -2.46 -3.59 -6.80
N ALA A 251 -3.35 -3.74 -5.81
CA ALA A 251 -3.70 -5.02 -5.20
C ALA A 251 -4.42 -6.00 -6.15
N VAL A 252 -4.76 -5.57 -7.38
CA VAL A 252 -5.45 -6.40 -8.39
C VAL A 252 -4.67 -6.53 -9.69
N ILE A 253 -3.39 -6.12 -9.73
CA ILE A 253 -2.54 -6.32 -10.91
C ILE A 253 -2.56 -7.81 -11.29
N GLY A 254 -2.80 -8.10 -12.58
CA GLY A 254 -2.84 -9.46 -13.11
C GLY A 254 -4.13 -10.24 -12.83
N ASN A 255 -5.14 -9.63 -12.21
CA ASN A 255 -6.38 -10.31 -11.84
C ASN A 255 -7.62 -9.61 -12.43
N ASP A 256 -8.63 -10.40 -12.80
CA ASP A 256 -9.94 -9.87 -13.19
C ASP A 256 -10.74 -9.46 -11.94
N VAL A 257 -10.99 -8.16 -11.78
CA VAL A 257 -11.75 -7.63 -10.64
C VAL A 257 -13.18 -8.18 -10.60
N GLY A 258 -13.77 -8.49 -11.77
CA GLY A 258 -15.12 -9.04 -11.86
C GLY A 258 -15.26 -10.44 -11.25
N SER A 259 -14.16 -11.19 -11.14
CA SER A 259 -14.17 -12.54 -10.56
C SER A 259 -13.88 -12.57 -9.05
N LEU A 260 -13.52 -11.43 -8.44
CA LEU A 260 -13.14 -11.37 -7.03
C LEU A 260 -14.35 -11.05 -6.12
N ALA A 261 -14.41 -11.71 -4.97
CA ALA A 261 -15.37 -11.40 -3.91
C ALA A 261 -14.85 -10.25 -3.04
N ASP A 262 -15.75 -9.33 -2.67
CA ASP A 262 -15.39 -8.19 -1.82
C ASP A 262 -15.59 -8.52 -0.33
N CYS A 263 -14.48 -8.58 0.40
CA CYS A 263 -14.39 -8.84 1.83
C CYS A 263 -14.01 -7.59 2.64
N SER A 264 -14.10 -6.39 2.06
CA SER A 264 -13.65 -5.14 2.69
C SER A 264 -14.40 -4.80 3.98
N SER A 265 -15.60 -5.33 4.19
CA SER A 265 -16.38 -5.17 5.42
C SER A 265 -15.71 -5.83 6.65
N LEU A 266 -14.80 -6.78 6.44
CA LEU A 266 -14.04 -7.44 7.50
C LEU A 266 -12.83 -6.62 7.95
N ILE A 267 -12.41 -5.62 7.18
CA ILE A 267 -11.25 -4.78 7.49
C ILE A 267 -11.61 -3.73 8.56
N GLN A 268 -11.10 -3.94 9.77
CA GLN A 268 -11.31 -3.08 10.91
C GLN A 268 -10.10 -2.19 11.17
N SER A 269 -10.35 -0.91 11.45
CA SER A 269 -9.29 0.01 11.84
C SER A 269 -8.83 -0.25 13.27
N GLY A 270 -7.56 0.03 13.57
CA GLY A 270 -7.02 -0.03 14.92
C GLY A 270 -7.83 0.80 15.92
N SER A 271 -7.95 0.31 17.16
CA SER A 271 -8.82 0.84 18.24
C SER A 271 -8.58 2.30 18.66
N ALA A 272 -7.63 3.03 18.04
CA ALA A 272 -7.45 4.46 18.24
C ALA A 272 -8.70 5.29 17.84
N ASN A 273 -9.50 4.78 16.90
CA ASN A 273 -10.71 5.49 16.43
C ASN A 273 -11.95 5.33 17.33
N LYS A 274 -11.94 4.47 18.36
CA LYS A 274 -13.10 4.30 19.26
C LYS A 274 -13.00 5.04 20.59
N ARG A 275 -11.80 5.42 21.04
CA ARG A 275 -11.65 6.09 22.35
C ARG A 275 -11.87 7.60 22.31
N SER A 276 -11.66 8.26 21.16
CA SER A 276 -11.86 9.72 21.08
C SER A 276 -13.34 10.14 21.04
N ALA A 277 -14.27 9.22 20.77
CA ALA A 277 -15.72 9.50 20.76
C ALA A 277 -16.42 9.12 22.08
N MET A 278 -15.71 8.48 23.03
CA MET A 278 -16.32 7.87 24.23
C MET A 278 -15.55 8.22 25.51
N SER A 279 -15.01 9.44 25.59
CA SER A 279 -14.59 10.04 26.85
C SER A 279 -14.83 11.56 26.86
N MET A 280 -16.10 11.96 26.77
CA MET A 280 -16.53 13.16 27.48
C MET A 280 -17.05 12.71 28.85
N PRO A 281 -16.49 13.19 29.97
CA PRO A 281 -17.08 12.92 31.27
C PRO A 281 -18.47 13.58 31.33
N MET A 282 -19.50 12.82 31.72
CA MET A 282 -20.81 13.36 32.09
C MET A 282 -20.68 14.22 33.35
N GLY A 283 -20.20 15.46 33.20
CA GLY A 283 -20.04 16.38 34.32
C GLY A 283 -19.87 17.86 33.95
N ALA A 284 -19.53 18.21 32.70
CA ALA A 284 -19.28 19.59 32.31
C ALA A 284 -20.46 20.27 31.58
N ARG A 285 -21.70 19.97 31.98
CA ARG A 285 -22.93 20.65 31.52
C ARG A 285 -23.70 21.29 32.68
N ALA A 286 -23.02 22.01 33.57
CA ALA A 286 -23.68 22.86 34.57
C ALA A 286 -22.72 23.87 35.22
N TYR A 287 -22.06 24.77 34.48
CA TYR A 287 -21.42 25.95 35.09
C TYR A 287 -21.13 27.08 34.08
N ALA A 288 -22.10 27.40 33.21
CA ALA A 288 -22.04 28.59 32.35
C ALA A 288 -23.43 29.22 32.23
N ARG A 289 -24.07 29.42 33.39
CA ARG A 289 -25.33 30.15 33.49
C ARG A 289 -25.48 30.81 34.86
N TYR A 290 -24.44 31.50 35.32
CA TYR A 290 -24.47 32.52 36.37
C TYR A 290 -23.23 33.40 36.12
N HIS A 291 -23.42 34.72 36.11
CA HIS A 291 -22.47 35.78 35.67
C HIS A 291 -22.63 36.22 34.20
N SER A 292 -23.85 36.65 33.87
CA SER A 292 -24.08 37.89 33.12
C SER A 292 -23.99 39.08 34.07
#